data_AF-A0A4R9ENL7-F1
#
_entry.id   AF-A0A4R9ENL7-F1
#
_cell.length_a   1.000
_cell.length_b   1.000
_cell.length_c   1.000
_cell.angle_alpha   90.00
_cell.angle_beta   90.00
_cell.angle_gamma   90.00
#
_symmetry.space_group_name_H-M   'P 1'
#
loop_
_entity.id
_entity.type
_entity.pdbx_description
1 polymer ?
#
loop_
_entity_poly.entity_id
_entity_poly.type
_entity_poly.pdbx_seq_one_letter_code
_entity_poly.pdbx_strand_id
1 'polypeptide(L)'
;MSSGATASPYGFVAVRGRGYRPGQVDAYASGLSEDRDGAWERAARLTVLAKDMEAEVARLRDAVSRLAPQTYEELGERAQQILAASEAEAAGLRADAEAEALRVGEAADAAAREVREAARVYADGVLAEADERAGKRLLAARTTADEARIAARRDVKEWRGEALAALREMRQRSGALLEEQEKEHAERWEAAEREIALREADAEAREAELVAAAEARLSEAKRAFAEAEESARHGQEDAEARGAELVAAAGVREEGIVRETERLLREHGEEWEEVRAHMEHVRSILAALTGRVS
;
A
#
# COMPACT_ATOMS: atom_id res chain seq x y z
N MET A 1 1.19 33.00 -29.76
CA MET A 1 1.00 34.24 -30.53
C MET A 1 -0.36 34.80 -30.18
N SER A 2 -0.39 35.93 -29.45
CA SER A 2 -1.61 36.58 -28.99
C SER A 2 -2.09 37.52 -30.09
N SER A 3 -3.10 37.12 -30.87
CA SER A 3 -3.78 38.04 -31.78
C SER A 3 -4.52 39.04 -30.92
N GLY A 4 -4.01 40.27 -30.89
CA GLY A 4 -4.70 41.42 -30.30
C GLY A 4 -6.08 41.52 -30.93
N ALA A 5 -7.12 41.36 -30.13
CA ALA A 5 -8.43 41.80 -30.50
C ALA A 5 -8.30 43.32 -30.73
N THR A 6 -8.35 43.75 -32.00
CA THR A 6 -8.65 45.14 -32.32
C THR A 6 -9.96 45.45 -31.63
N ALA A 7 -9.88 46.23 -30.56
CA ALA A 7 -11.04 46.67 -29.82
C ALA A 7 -11.92 47.45 -30.79
N SER A 8 -13.21 47.13 -30.82
CA SER A 8 -14.17 47.89 -31.59
C SER A 8 -14.09 49.36 -31.19
N PRO A 9 -14.13 50.31 -32.14
CA PRO A 9 -14.18 51.74 -31.81
C PRO A 9 -15.44 52.12 -31.00
N TYR A 10 -16.42 51.22 -30.93
CA TYR A 10 -17.66 51.36 -30.16
C TYR A 10 -17.62 50.63 -28.80
N GLY A 11 -16.46 50.13 -28.38
CA GLY A 11 -16.28 49.50 -27.07
C GLY A 11 -16.79 48.06 -26.97
N PHE A 12 -17.18 47.42 -28.09
CA PHE A 12 -17.54 46.01 -28.09
C PHE A 12 -16.31 45.12 -27.86
N VAL A 13 -16.44 44.17 -26.94
CA VAL A 13 -15.38 43.21 -26.61
C VAL A 13 -15.59 41.92 -27.40
N ALA A 14 -14.60 41.53 -28.19
CA ALA A 14 -14.60 40.26 -28.89
C ALA A 14 -14.33 39.11 -27.90
N VAL A 15 -15.32 38.24 -27.70
CA VAL A 15 -15.17 37.04 -26.86
C VAL A 15 -14.79 35.86 -27.75
N ARG A 16 -13.84 35.03 -27.29
CA ARG A 16 -13.38 33.84 -28.01
C ARG A 16 -14.52 32.80 -28.06
N GLY A 17 -15.17 32.61 -29.21
CA GLY A 17 -16.27 31.66 -29.38
C GLY A 17 -17.33 32.06 -30.42
N ARG A 18 -18.57 31.61 -30.23
CA ARG A 18 -19.74 31.92 -31.08
C ARG A 18 -20.34 33.30 -30.74
N GLY A 19 -19.58 34.36 -30.99
CA GLY A 19 -20.08 35.74 -30.98
C GLY A 19 -20.57 36.19 -32.37
N TYR A 20 -21.26 37.34 -32.43
CA TYR A 20 -21.48 38.03 -33.70
C TYR A 20 -20.15 38.37 -34.36
N ARG A 21 -20.11 38.37 -35.70
CA ARG A 21 -18.87 38.72 -36.42
C ARG A 21 -18.53 40.17 -36.12
N PRO A 22 -17.37 40.48 -35.50
CA PRO A 22 -17.04 41.84 -35.07
C PRO A 22 -17.18 42.87 -36.19
N GLY A 23 -16.67 42.57 -37.39
CA GLY A 23 -16.78 43.46 -38.54
C GLY A 23 -18.21 43.73 -39.02
N GLN A 24 -19.16 42.83 -38.79
CA GLN A 24 -20.58 43.08 -39.09
C GLN A 24 -21.20 44.03 -38.05
N VAL A 25 -20.85 43.84 -36.78
CA VAL A 25 -21.31 44.70 -35.68
C VAL A 25 -20.75 46.12 -35.84
N ASP A 26 -19.47 46.24 -36.14
CA ASP A 26 -18.82 47.53 -36.34
C ASP A 26 -19.38 48.28 -37.55
N ALA A 27 -19.61 47.59 -38.67
CA ALA A 27 -20.24 48.20 -39.85
C ALA A 27 -21.66 48.70 -39.56
N TYR A 28 -22.44 47.91 -38.82
CA TYR A 28 -23.79 48.30 -38.43
C TYR A 28 -23.80 49.50 -37.46
N ALA A 29 -22.91 49.48 -36.46
CA ALA A 29 -22.76 50.58 -35.51
C ALA A 29 -22.25 51.87 -36.18
N SER A 30 -21.41 51.73 -37.21
CA SER A 30 -20.96 52.86 -38.05
C SER A 30 -22.13 53.50 -38.78
N GLY A 31 -22.95 52.71 -39.48
CA GLY A 31 -24.14 53.22 -40.17
C GLY A 31 -25.11 53.94 -39.22
N LEU A 32 -25.39 53.37 -38.04
CA LEU A 32 -26.20 54.03 -37.02
C LEU A 32 -25.60 55.35 -36.53
N SER A 33 -24.28 55.41 -36.40
CA SER A 33 -23.59 56.64 -35.96
C SER A 33 -23.66 57.72 -37.04
N GLU A 34 -23.48 57.36 -38.31
CA GLU A 34 -23.63 58.27 -39.45
C GLU A 34 -25.05 58.81 -39.56
N ASP A 35 -26.07 57.94 -39.42
CA ASP A 35 -27.48 58.34 -39.44
C ASP A 35 -27.81 59.30 -38.30
N ARG A 36 -27.31 59.00 -37.08
CA ARG A 36 -27.45 59.87 -35.91
C ARG A 36 -26.82 61.22 -36.18
N ASP A 37 -25.55 61.25 -36.59
CA ASP A 37 -24.80 62.49 -36.78
C ASP A 37 -25.43 63.34 -37.89
N GLY A 38 -25.89 62.72 -38.97
CA GLY A 38 -26.66 63.39 -40.02
C GLY A 38 -28.00 63.96 -39.52
N ALA A 39 -28.71 63.25 -38.64
CA ALA A 39 -29.93 63.76 -38.01
C ALA A 39 -29.65 64.95 -37.09
N TRP A 40 -28.58 64.90 -36.30
CA TRP A 40 -28.14 66.00 -35.44
C TRP A 40 -27.74 67.23 -36.24
N GLU A 41 -27.02 67.05 -37.35
CA GLU A 41 -26.66 68.16 -38.23
C GLU A 41 -27.91 68.83 -38.82
N ARG A 42 -28.88 68.05 -39.30
CA ARG A 42 -30.15 68.59 -39.81
C ARG A 42 -30.91 69.36 -38.73
N ALA A 43 -30.99 68.81 -37.51
CA ALA A 43 -31.64 69.48 -36.38
C ALA A 43 -30.94 70.81 -36.04
N ALA A 44 -29.60 70.84 -36.06
CA ALA A 44 -28.84 72.07 -35.85
C ALA A 44 -29.10 73.12 -36.94
N ARG A 45 -29.10 72.72 -38.23
CA ARG A 45 -29.41 73.60 -39.36
C ARG A 45 -30.83 74.18 -39.27
N LEU A 46 -31.82 73.35 -38.95
CA LEU A 46 -33.20 73.80 -38.75
C LEU A 46 -33.34 74.74 -37.55
N THR A 47 -32.60 74.49 -36.47
CA THR A 47 -32.58 75.38 -35.30
C THR A 47 -32.00 76.76 -35.64
N VAL A 48 -30.94 76.82 -36.44
CA VAL A 48 -30.37 78.09 -36.91
C VAL A 48 -31.37 78.82 -37.81
N LEU A 49 -31.96 78.12 -38.78
CA LEU A 49 -32.97 78.71 -39.68
C LEU A 49 -34.16 79.27 -38.90
N ALA A 50 -34.65 78.55 -37.88
CA ALA A 50 -35.73 79.03 -37.03
C ALA A 50 -35.36 80.35 -36.31
N LYS A 51 -34.15 80.44 -35.75
CA LYS A 51 -33.66 81.67 -35.12
C LYS A 51 -33.50 82.83 -36.11
N ASP A 52 -33.03 82.55 -37.32
CA ASP A 52 -32.90 83.56 -38.37
C ASP A 52 -34.28 84.10 -38.78
N MET A 53 -35.27 83.20 -38.92
CA MET A 53 -36.66 83.57 -39.20
C MET A 53 -37.28 84.39 -38.06
N GLU A 54 -37.07 84.00 -36.81
CA GLU A 54 -37.52 84.77 -35.63
C GLU A 54 -36.92 86.18 -35.61
N ALA A 55 -35.62 86.30 -35.88
CA ALA A 55 -34.94 87.59 -35.94
C ALA A 55 -35.45 88.45 -37.10
N GLU A 56 -35.73 87.87 -38.26
CA GLU A 56 -36.32 88.59 -39.39
C GLU A 56 -37.74 89.06 -39.08
N VAL A 57 -38.58 88.22 -38.47
CA VAL A 57 -39.92 88.61 -38.02
C VAL A 57 -39.84 89.76 -37.00
N ALA A 58 -38.88 89.73 -36.08
CA ALA A 58 -38.67 90.82 -35.13
C ALA A 58 -38.27 92.13 -35.82
N ARG A 59 -37.37 92.08 -36.82
CA ARG A 59 -37.00 93.24 -37.64
C ARG A 59 -38.18 93.82 -38.41
N LEU A 60 -38.98 92.96 -39.05
CA LEU A 60 -40.17 93.37 -39.79
C LEU A 60 -41.21 94.02 -38.86
N ARG A 61 -41.42 93.47 -37.66
CA ARG A 61 -42.31 94.06 -36.65
C ARG A 61 -41.82 95.44 -36.19
N ASP A 62 -40.53 95.60 -35.92
CA ASP A 62 -39.95 96.90 -35.58
C ASP A 62 -40.14 97.91 -36.71
N ALA A 63 -39.86 97.52 -37.96
CA ALA A 63 -40.06 98.38 -39.13
C ALA A 63 -41.52 98.82 -39.27
N VAL A 64 -42.48 97.90 -39.11
CA VAL A 64 -43.92 98.20 -39.14
C VAL A 64 -44.32 99.10 -37.97
N SER A 65 -43.77 98.91 -36.77
CA SER A 65 -44.10 99.74 -35.60
C SER A 65 -43.70 101.21 -35.72
N ARG A 66 -42.72 101.51 -36.60
CA ARG A 66 -42.26 102.87 -36.90
C ARG A 66 -43.13 103.58 -37.93
N LEU A 67 -44.01 102.87 -38.63
CA LEU A 67 -44.98 103.46 -39.54
C LEU A 67 -46.16 104.00 -38.72
N ALA A 68 -46.70 105.16 -39.11
CA ALA A 68 -47.93 105.66 -38.51
C ALA A 68 -49.08 104.68 -38.80
N PRO A 69 -50.02 104.46 -37.86
CA PRO A 69 -51.21 103.65 -38.11
C PRO A 69 -52.01 104.26 -39.26
N GLN A 70 -52.04 103.57 -40.39
CA GLN A 70 -52.61 104.10 -41.61
C GLN A 70 -54.06 103.64 -41.74
N THR A 71 -55.00 104.56 -41.51
CA THR A 71 -56.45 104.27 -41.56
C THR A 71 -57.05 104.42 -42.95
N TYR A 72 -56.30 104.99 -43.90
CA TYR A 72 -56.72 105.31 -45.28
C TYR A 72 -58.04 106.10 -45.39
N GLU A 73 -58.42 106.85 -44.33
CA GLU A 73 -59.63 107.70 -44.31
C GLU A 73 -59.67 108.71 -45.46
N GLU A 74 -58.52 109.31 -45.79
CA GLU A 74 -58.37 110.30 -46.85
C GLU A 74 -58.60 109.75 -48.27
N LEU A 75 -58.56 108.41 -48.44
CA LEU A 75 -58.77 107.71 -49.71
C LEU A 75 -60.21 107.17 -49.87
N GLY A 76 -61.05 107.36 -48.85
CA GLY A 76 -62.48 107.01 -48.85
C GLY A 76 -62.79 105.59 -48.36
N GLU A 77 -64.08 105.32 -48.18
CA GLU A 77 -64.62 104.10 -47.55
C GLU A 77 -64.13 102.80 -48.19
N ARG A 78 -63.95 102.78 -49.51
CA ARG A 78 -63.48 101.59 -50.23
C ARG A 78 -62.04 101.21 -49.84
N ALA A 79 -61.18 102.18 -49.54
CA ALA A 79 -59.81 101.91 -49.10
C ALA A 79 -59.79 101.33 -47.67
N GLN A 80 -60.68 101.80 -46.80
CA GLN A 80 -60.86 101.26 -45.44
C GLN A 80 -61.36 99.82 -45.45
N GLN A 81 -62.31 99.50 -46.32
CA GLN A 81 -62.82 98.13 -46.49
C GLN A 81 -61.72 97.17 -46.97
N ILE A 82 -60.84 97.62 -47.87
CA ILE A 82 -59.68 96.83 -48.34
C ILE A 82 -58.68 96.60 -47.19
N LEU A 83 -58.39 97.63 -46.39
CA LEU A 83 -57.52 97.49 -45.21
C LEU A 83 -58.10 96.48 -44.21
N ALA A 84 -59.38 96.63 -43.85
CA ALA A 84 -60.04 95.73 -42.90
C ALA A 84 -60.07 94.28 -43.40
N ALA A 85 -60.32 94.06 -44.70
CA ALA A 85 -60.25 92.73 -45.31
C ALA A 85 -58.82 92.16 -45.26
N SER A 86 -57.80 92.99 -45.53
CA SER A 86 -56.39 92.57 -45.48
C SER A 86 -55.92 92.23 -44.06
N GLU A 87 -56.37 92.98 -43.05
CA GLU A 87 -56.08 92.70 -41.64
C GLU A 87 -56.76 91.41 -41.16
N ALA A 88 -58.01 91.19 -41.56
CA ALA A 88 -58.73 89.95 -41.27
C ALA A 88 -58.04 88.74 -41.92
N GLU A 89 -57.62 88.86 -43.18
CA GLU A 89 -56.90 87.80 -43.87
C GLU A 89 -55.52 87.54 -43.26
N ALA A 90 -54.78 88.59 -42.88
CA ALA A 90 -53.51 88.45 -42.17
C ALA A 90 -53.67 87.78 -40.80
N ALA A 91 -54.74 88.06 -40.06
CA ALA A 91 -55.05 87.39 -38.80
C ALA A 91 -55.40 85.91 -39.02
N GLY A 92 -56.20 85.61 -40.05
CA GLY A 92 -56.51 84.24 -40.46
C GLY A 92 -55.26 83.44 -40.80
N LEU A 93 -54.39 83.98 -41.66
CA LEU A 93 -53.13 83.33 -42.05
C LEU A 93 -52.21 83.05 -40.86
N ARG A 94 -52.14 83.95 -39.86
CA ARG A 94 -51.35 83.70 -38.64
C ARG A 94 -51.94 82.57 -37.81
N ALA A 95 -53.26 82.58 -37.60
CA ALA A 95 -53.93 81.52 -36.85
C ALA A 95 -53.75 80.16 -37.54
N ASP A 96 -53.87 80.10 -38.87
CA ASP A 96 -53.65 78.90 -39.66
C ASP A 96 -52.20 78.41 -39.57
N ALA A 97 -51.23 79.33 -39.65
CA ALA A 97 -49.81 79.00 -39.51
C ALA A 97 -49.45 78.47 -38.11
N GLU A 98 -49.99 79.07 -37.04
CA GLU A 98 -49.81 78.60 -35.67
C GLU A 98 -50.45 77.21 -35.47
N ALA A 99 -51.65 76.99 -36.01
CA ALA A 99 -52.32 75.70 -35.95
C ALA A 99 -51.57 74.62 -36.76
N GLU A 100 -51.02 74.95 -37.93
CA GLU A 100 -50.17 74.03 -38.70
C GLU A 100 -48.87 73.70 -37.95
N ALA A 101 -48.19 74.70 -37.38
CA ALA A 101 -46.96 74.48 -36.61
C ALA A 101 -47.19 73.55 -35.42
N LEU A 102 -48.30 73.73 -34.69
CA LEU A 102 -48.70 72.84 -33.61
C LEU A 102 -48.95 71.41 -34.12
N ARG A 103 -49.71 71.25 -35.20
CA ARG A 103 -50.00 69.93 -35.80
C ARG A 103 -48.73 69.21 -36.24
N VAL A 104 -47.80 69.92 -36.88
CA VAL A 104 -46.51 69.34 -37.31
C VAL A 104 -45.68 68.93 -36.09
N GLY A 105 -45.64 69.75 -35.04
CA GLY A 105 -44.94 69.43 -33.79
C GLY A 105 -45.51 68.19 -33.10
N GLU A 106 -46.82 68.11 -32.94
CA GLU A 106 -47.50 66.97 -32.33
C GLU A 106 -47.30 65.67 -33.14
N ALA A 107 -47.34 65.76 -34.47
CA ALA A 107 -47.08 64.63 -35.36
C ALA A 107 -45.63 64.14 -35.25
N ALA A 108 -44.67 65.06 -35.21
CA ALA A 108 -43.26 64.73 -35.01
C ALA A 108 -43.00 64.06 -33.65
N ASP A 109 -43.63 64.57 -32.59
CA ASP A 109 -43.53 64.01 -31.24
C ASP A 109 -44.15 62.61 -31.14
N ALA A 110 -45.30 62.39 -31.80
CA ALA A 110 -45.93 61.08 -31.89
C ALA A 110 -45.03 60.08 -32.61
N ALA A 111 -44.52 60.43 -33.80
CA ALA A 111 -43.59 59.58 -34.55
C ALA A 111 -42.31 59.28 -33.74
N ALA A 112 -41.75 60.27 -33.03
CA ALA A 112 -40.58 60.05 -32.18
C ALA A 112 -40.86 59.11 -31.01
N ARG A 113 -42.06 59.16 -30.40
CA ARG A 113 -42.48 58.21 -29.36
C ARG A 113 -42.61 56.80 -29.93
N GLU A 114 -43.24 56.63 -31.07
CA GLU A 114 -43.42 55.32 -31.73
C GLU A 114 -42.08 54.68 -32.06
N VAL A 115 -41.14 55.42 -32.66
CA VAL A 115 -39.80 54.91 -32.98
C VAL A 115 -39.05 54.51 -31.71
N ARG A 116 -39.11 55.32 -30.65
CA ARG A 116 -38.45 54.98 -29.37
C ARG A 116 -39.04 53.74 -28.72
N GLU A 117 -40.37 53.59 -28.75
CA GLU A 117 -41.02 52.43 -28.17
C GLU A 117 -40.75 51.15 -28.98
N ALA A 118 -40.81 51.23 -30.31
CA ALA A 118 -40.44 50.12 -31.17
C ALA A 118 -38.98 49.67 -30.95
N ALA A 119 -38.05 50.62 -30.81
CA ALA A 119 -36.65 50.34 -30.51
C ALA A 119 -36.48 49.67 -29.13
N ARG A 120 -37.24 50.10 -28.11
CA ARG A 120 -37.23 49.49 -26.77
C ARG A 120 -37.74 48.06 -26.80
N VAL A 121 -38.92 47.83 -27.38
CA VAL A 121 -39.52 46.49 -27.50
C VAL A 121 -38.58 45.54 -28.25
N TYR A 122 -37.95 46.02 -29.33
CA TYR A 122 -36.96 45.23 -30.05
C TYR A 122 -35.73 44.89 -29.19
N ALA A 123 -35.17 45.87 -28.48
CA ALA A 123 -34.02 45.66 -27.61
C ALA A 123 -34.33 44.68 -26.48
N ASP A 124 -35.48 44.82 -25.82
CA ASP A 124 -35.94 43.93 -24.76
C ASP A 124 -36.14 42.50 -25.29
N GLY A 125 -36.69 42.35 -26.50
CA GLY A 125 -36.81 41.05 -27.17
C GLY A 125 -35.45 40.40 -27.44
N VAL A 126 -34.48 41.15 -27.96
CA VAL A 126 -33.12 40.65 -28.21
C VAL A 126 -32.44 40.24 -26.89
N LEU A 127 -32.60 41.02 -25.82
CA LEU A 127 -32.08 40.69 -24.49
C LEU A 127 -32.72 39.42 -23.93
N ALA A 128 -34.05 39.31 -23.99
CA ALA A 128 -34.77 38.13 -23.51
C ALA A 128 -34.35 36.85 -24.26
N GLU A 129 -34.21 36.91 -25.59
CA GLU A 129 -33.71 35.78 -26.38
C GLU A 129 -32.25 35.42 -26.02
N ALA A 130 -31.41 36.42 -25.78
CA ALA A 130 -30.02 36.19 -25.38
C ALA A 130 -29.93 35.52 -24.00
N ASP A 131 -30.73 35.98 -23.04
CA ASP A 131 -30.82 35.41 -21.69
C ASP A 131 -31.36 33.99 -21.72
N GLU A 132 -32.40 33.71 -22.51
CA GLU A 132 -32.93 32.35 -22.67
C GLU A 132 -31.87 31.40 -23.26
N ARG A 133 -31.16 31.84 -24.31
CA ARG A 133 -30.06 31.06 -24.92
C ARG A 133 -28.92 30.84 -23.94
N ALA A 134 -28.56 31.85 -23.15
CA ALA A 134 -27.52 31.74 -22.12
C ALA A 134 -27.95 30.76 -21.02
N GLY A 135 -29.18 30.88 -20.52
CA GLY A 135 -29.78 29.98 -19.54
C GLY A 135 -29.80 28.53 -20.01
N LYS A 136 -30.26 28.26 -21.24
CA LYS A 136 -30.26 26.92 -21.86
C LYS A 136 -28.85 26.33 -21.94
N ARG A 137 -27.85 27.13 -22.35
CA ARG A 137 -26.45 26.68 -22.42
C ARG A 137 -25.86 26.38 -21.04
N LEU A 138 -26.12 27.22 -20.05
CA LEU A 138 -25.67 27.01 -18.68
C LEU A 138 -26.29 25.77 -18.06
N LEU A 139 -27.59 25.55 -18.29
CA LEU A 139 -28.28 24.34 -17.83
C LEU A 139 -27.68 23.09 -18.47
N ALA A 140 -27.51 23.09 -19.80
CA ALA A 140 -26.89 21.97 -20.51
C ALA A 140 -25.47 21.66 -20.00
N ALA A 141 -24.64 22.70 -19.82
CA ALA A 141 -23.29 22.55 -19.29
C ALA A 141 -23.29 21.97 -17.86
N ARG A 142 -24.21 22.40 -17.00
CA ARG A 142 -24.36 21.86 -15.63
C ARG A 142 -24.81 20.40 -15.66
N THR A 143 -25.80 20.06 -16.48
CA THR A 143 -26.27 18.68 -16.65
C THR A 143 -25.13 17.76 -17.10
N THR A 144 -24.38 18.15 -18.13
CA THR A 144 -23.23 17.37 -18.60
C THR A 144 -22.15 17.22 -17.53
N ALA A 145 -21.86 18.28 -16.76
CA ALA A 145 -20.90 18.22 -15.66
C ALA A 145 -21.36 17.29 -14.53
N ASP A 146 -22.64 17.31 -14.18
CA ASP A 146 -23.22 16.43 -13.17
C ASP A 146 -23.21 14.97 -13.61
N GLU A 147 -23.59 14.68 -14.86
CA GLU A 147 -23.53 13.34 -15.45
C GLU A 147 -22.10 12.79 -15.42
N ALA A 148 -21.12 13.59 -15.85
CA ALA A 148 -19.70 13.19 -15.81
C ALA A 148 -19.22 12.90 -14.39
N ARG A 149 -19.64 13.72 -13.40
CA ARG A 149 -19.31 13.51 -11.99
C ARG A 149 -19.95 12.24 -11.43
N ILE A 150 -21.20 11.95 -11.78
CA ILE A 150 -21.91 10.75 -11.34
C ILE A 150 -21.27 9.50 -11.95
N ALA A 151 -20.96 9.53 -13.24
CA ALA A 151 -20.26 8.45 -13.94
C ALA A 151 -18.90 8.16 -13.29
N ALA A 152 -18.05 9.17 -13.11
CA ALA A 152 -16.75 9.00 -12.49
C ALA A 152 -16.83 8.42 -11.06
N ARG A 153 -17.83 8.81 -10.26
CA ARG A 153 -18.04 8.25 -8.92
C ARG A 153 -18.48 6.79 -8.97
N ARG A 154 -19.31 6.42 -9.94
CA ARG A 154 -19.73 5.03 -10.15
C ARG A 154 -18.53 4.17 -10.53
N ASP A 155 -17.74 4.62 -11.50
CA ASP A 155 -16.55 3.91 -11.97
C ASP A 155 -15.56 3.69 -10.81
N VAL A 156 -15.25 4.74 -10.04
CA VAL A 156 -14.36 4.62 -8.87
C VAL A 156 -14.90 3.61 -7.84
N LYS A 157 -16.22 3.57 -7.61
CA LYS A 157 -16.83 2.60 -6.70
C LYS A 157 -16.72 1.17 -7.22
N GLU A 158 -16.94 0.97 -8.52
CA GLU A 158 -16.85 -0.33 -9.19
C GLU A 158 -15.42 -0.86 -9.16
N TRP A 159 -14.45 -0.08 -9.61
CA TRP A 159 -13.03 -0.42 -9.60
C TRP A 159 -12.51 -0.72 -8.19
N ARG A 160 -12.92 0.08 -7.19
CA ARG A 160 -12.59 -0.20 -5.79
C ARG A 160 -13.23 -1.52 -5.31
N GLY A 161 -14.46 -1.80 -5.73
CA GLY A 161 -15.15 -3.04 -5.42
C GLY A 161 -14.40 -4.27 -5.96
N GLU A 162 -14.04 -4.22 -7.24
CA GLU A 162 -13.27 -5.25 -7.93
C GLU A 162 -11.89 -5.46 -7.29
N ALA A 163 -11.13 -4.38 -7.06
CA ALA A 163 -9.81 -4.45 -6.44
C ALA A 163 -9.87 -5.08 -5.04
N LEU A 164 -10.88 -4.70 -4.23
CA LEU A 164 -11.07 -5.29 -2.90
C LEU A 164 -11.54 -6.75 -2.95
N ALA A 165 -12.32 -7.13 -3.96
CA ALA A 165 -12.72 -8.52 -4.17
C ALA A 165 -11.51 -9.39 -4.54
N ALA A 166 -10.69 -8.94 -5.49
CA ALA A 166 -9.45 -9.62 -5.89
C ALA A 166 -8.48 -9.76 -4.71
N LEU A 167 -8.34 -8.73 -3.86
CA LEU A 167 -7.50 -8.80 -2.67
C LEU A 167 -8.03 -9.82 -1.64
N ARG A 168 -9.35 -9.88 -1.43
CA ARG A 168 -9.95 -10.88 -0.53
C ARG A 168 -9.73 -12.30 -1.05
N GLU A 169 -9.94 -12.52 -2.35
CA GLU A 169 -9.70 -13.82 -2.98
C GLU A 169 -8.23 -14.24 -2.84
N MET A 170 -7.29 -13.33 -3.11
CA MET A 170 -5.86 -13.63 -2.96
C MET A 170 -5.49 -13.98 -1.51
N ARG A 171 -6.04 -13.25 -0.53
CA ARG A 171 -5.85 -13.58 0.90
C ARG A 171 -6.39 -14.96 1.23
N GLN A 172 -7.58 -15.30 0.74
CA GLN A 172 -8.17 -16.62 0.96
C GLN A 172 -7.29 -17.72 0.35
N ARG A 173 -6.86 -17.56 -0.90
CA ARG A 173 -5.97 -18.53 -1.57
C ARG A 173 -4.63 -18.69 -0.86
N SER A 174 -4.04 -17.59 -0.41
CA SER A 174 -2.77 -17.60 0.32
C SER A 174 -2.91 -18.26 1.69
N GLY A 175 -4.02 -18.01 2.39
CA GLY A 175 -4.34 -18.66 3.66
C GLY A 175 -4.51 -20.17 3.50
N ALA A 176 -5.29 -20.60 2.50
CA ALA A 176 -5.48 -22.01 2.21
C ALA A 176 -4.15 -22.73 1.86
N LEU A 177 -3.29 -22.07 1.07
CA LEU A 177 -1.96 -22.61 0.75
C LEU A 177 -1.08 -22.73 2.00
N LEU A 178 -1.15 -21.76 2.93
CA LEU A 178 -0.39 -21.82 4.17
C LEU A 178 -0.88 -22.97 5.07
N GLU A 179 -2.20 -23.14 5.21
CA GLU A 179 -2.79 -24.26 5.97
C GLU A 179 -2.39 -25.62 5.38
N GLU A 180 -2.38 -25.74 4.05
CA GLU A 180 -1.92 -26.95 3.36
C GLU A 180 -0.43 -27.22 3.64
N GLN A 181 0.43 -26.20 3.58
CA GLN A 181 1.85 -26.33 3.91
C GLN A 181 2.07 -26.70 5.38
N GLU A 182 1.36 -26.08 6.32
CA GLU A 182 1.43 -26.43 7.74
C GLU A 182 1.03 -27.89 7.98
N LYS A 183 -0.02 -28.36 7.30
CA LYS A 183 -0.44 -29.75 7.35
C LYS A 183 0.62 -30.70 6.77
N GLU A 184 1.18 -30.41 5.60
CA GLU A 184 2.26 -31.21 5.02
C GLU A 184 3.48 -31.28 5.95
N HIS A 185 3.85 -30.17 6.57
CA HIS A 185 4.96 -30.12 7.52
C HIS A 185 4.67 -30.95 8.78
N ALA A 186 3.45 -30.86 9.32
CA ALA A 186 3.04 -31.68 10.46
C ALA A 186 3.08 -33.18 10.12
N GLU A 187 2.55 -33.58 8.97
CA GLU A 187 2.59 -34.97 8.50
C GLU A 187 4.02 -35.48 8.31
N ARG A 188 4.92 -34.66 7.74
CA ARG A 188 6.35 -34.98 7.63
C ARG A 188 7.02 -35.10 8.99
N TRP A 189 6.65 -34.24 9.96
CA TRP A 189 7.20 -34.33 11.31
C TRP A 189 6.77 -35.59 12.02
N GLU A 190 5.49 -35.91 12.02
CA GLU A 190 5.00 -37.16 12.60
C GLU A 190 5.63 -38.39 11.94
N ALA A 191 5.85 -38.36 10.62
CA ALA A 191 6.52 -39.45 9.92
C ALA A 191 7.98 -39.60 10.37
N ALA A 192 8.72 -38.49 10.53
CA ALA A 192 10.08 -38.51 11.03
C ALA A 192 10.17 -38.97 12.49
N GLU A 193 9.27 -38.51 13.36
CA GLU A 193 9.17 -38.96 14.76
C GLU A 193 8.91 -40.47 14.84
N ARG A 194 7.97 -40.99 14.04
CA ARG A 194 7.71 -42.44 13.95
C ARG A 194 8.94 -43.21 13.50
N GLU A 195 9.68 -42.70 12.51
CA GLU A 195 10.91 -43.35 12.03
C GLU A 195 12.01 -43.36 13.11
N ILE A 196 12.19 -42.24 13.82
CA ILE A 196 13.14 -42.15 14.94
C ILE A 196 12.75 -43.15 16.04
N ALA A 197 11.49 -43.17 16.47
CA ALA A 197 11.02 -44.08 17.51
C ALA A 197 11.21 -45.56 17.13
N LEU A 198 11.00 -45.91 15.85
CA LEU A 198 11.29 -47.27 15.36
C LEU A 198 12.79 -47.60 15.42
N ARG A 199 13.66 -46.68 15.00
CA ARG A 199 15.12 -46.87 15.07
C ARG A 199 15.63 -46.96 16.51
N GLU A 200 15.06 -46.17 17.43
CA GLU A 200 15.35 -46.23 18.86
C GLU A 200 14.94 -47.58 19.43
N ALA A 201 13.72 -48.05 19.16
CA ALA A 201 13.26 -49.37 19.59
C ALA A 201 14.13 -50.52 19.04
N ASP A 202 14.52 -50.46 17.77
CA ASP A 202 15.44 -51.43 17.16
C ASP A 202 16.83 -51.41 17.81
N ALA A 203 17.33 -50.22 18.16
CA ALA A 203 18.62 -50.06 18.83
C ALA A 203 18.58 -50.58 20.27
N GLU A 204 17.53 -50.25 21.03
CA GLU A 204 17.29 -50.76 22.39
C GLU A 204 17.18 -52.30 22.39
N ALA A 205 16.48 -52.88 21.41
CA ALA A 205 16.38 -54.33 21.28
C ALA A 205 17.76 -54.98 21.04
N ARG A 206 18.57 -54.41 20.14
CA ARG A 206 19.94 -54.90 19.88
C ARG A 206 20.85 -54.74 21.10
N GLU A 207 20.74 -53.62 21.80
CA GLU A 207 21.49 -53.39 23.04
C GLU A 207 21.11 -54.44 24.10
N ALA A 208 19.82 -54.68 24.30
CA ALA A 208 19.33 -55.72 25.23
C ALA A 208 19.83 -57.11 24.86
N GLU A 209 19.83 -57.48 23.57
CA GLU A 209 20.38 -58.75 23.08
C GLU A 209 21.89 -58.87 23.35
N LEU A 210 22.67 -57.81 23.07
CA LEU A 210 24.12 -57.78 23.32
C LEU A 210 24.44 -57.86 24.81
N VAL A 211 23.70 -57.13 25.65
CA VAL A 211 23.84 -57.18 27.11
C VAL A 211 23.52 -58.58 27.62
N ALA A 212 22.41 -59.19 27.21
CA ALA A 212 22.04 -60.55 27.60
C ALA A 212 23.10 -61.57 27.17
N ALA A 213 23.65 -61.45 25.95
CA ALA A 213 24.73 -62.30 25.47
C ALA A 213 26.03 -62.10 26.27
N ALA A 214 26.38 -60.85 26.62
CA ALA A 214 27.54 -60.56 27.45
C ALA A 214 27.39 -61.11 28.87
N GLU A 215 26.22 -60.95 29.49
CA GLU A 215 25.90 -61.51 30.80
C GLU A 215 25.95 -63.04 30.80
N ALA A 216 25.42 -63.69 29.75
CA ALA A 216 25.50 -65.14 29.59
C ALA A 216 26.95 -65.62 29.48
N ARG A 217 27.78 -64.97 28.65
CA ARG A 217 29.22 -65.27 28.53
C ARG A 217 29.98 -65.01 29.82
N LEU A 218 29.63 -63.95 30.56
CA LEU A 218 30.21 -63.69 31.87
C LEU A 218 29.82 -64.76 32.89
N SER A 219 28.56 -65.21 32.87
CA SER A 219 28.09 -66.31 33.73
C SER A 219 28.83 -67.62 33.42
N GLU A 220 29.00 -67.94 32.14
CA GLU A 220 29.78 -69.09 31.66
C GLU A 220 31.24 -68.99 32.09
N ALA A 221 31.89 -67.84 31.87
CA ALA A 221 33.27 -67.61 32.30
C ALA A 221 33.44 -67.72 33.81
N LYS A 222 32.48 -67.22 34.60
CA LYS A 222 32.48 -67.38 36.07
C LYS A 222 32.35 -68.85 36.50
N ARG A 223 31.52 -69.65 35.83
CA ARG A 223 31.41 -71.09 36.08
C ARG A 223 32.70 -71.81 35.74
N ALA A 224 33.24 -71.58 34.54
CA ALA A 224 34.51 -72.18 34.12
C ALA A 224 35.67 -71.78 35.04
N PHE A 225 35.69 -70.53 35.52
CA PHE A 225 36.65 -70.08 36.52
C PHE A 225 36.49 -70.82 37.84
N ALA A 226 35.27 -70.96 38.36
CA ALA A 226 35.00 -71.71 39.58
C ALA A 226 35.37 -73.20 39.45
N GLU A 227 35.05 -73.83 38.32
CA GLU A 227 35.44 -75.21 38.02
C GLU A 227 36.97 -75.37 37.95
N ALA A 228 37.68 -74.42 37.32
CA ALA A 228 39.14 -74.42 37.28
C ALA A 228 39.77 -74.18 38.66
N GLU A 229 39.18 -73.30 39.49
CA GLU A 229 39.62 -73.05 40.86
C GLU A 229 39.44 -74.30 41.74
N GLU A 230 38.29 -74.98 41.64
CA GLU A 230 38.04 -76.26 42.33
C GLU A 230 38.99 -77.36 41.85
N SER A 231 39.20 -77.49 40.53
CA SER A 231 40.18 -78.45 40.00
C SER A 231 41.62 -78.13 40.43
N ALA A 232 41.98 -76.86 40.55
CA ALA A 232 43.29 -76.45 41.04
C ALA A 232 43.44 -76.73 42.54
N ARG A 233 42.39 -76.50 43.34
CA ARG A 233 42.34 -76.91 44.75
C ARG A 233 42.51 -78.41 44.90
N HIS A 234 41.72 -79.22 44.20
CA HIS A 234 41.84 -80.68 44.26
C HIS A 234 43.21 -81.16 43.75
N GLY A 235 43.74 -80.58 42.68
CA GLY A 235 45.08 -80.89 42.20
C GLY A 235 46.17 -80.56 43.22
N GLN A 236 46.01 -79.46 43.97
CA GLN A 236 46.90 -79.09 45.05
C GLN A 236 46.75 -80.00 46.28
N GLU A 237 45.53 -80.32 46.70
CA GLU A 237 45.24 -81.30 47.76
C GLU A 237 45.83 -82.67 47.42
N ASP A 238 45.68 -83.14 46.18
CA ASP A 238 46.26 -84.39 45.69
C ASP A 238 47.79 -84.35 45.67
N ALA A 239 48.38 -83.21 45.27
CA ALA A 239 49.83 -83.02 45.28
C ALA A 239 50.39 -83.00 46.71
N GLU A 240 49.70 -82.35 47.65
CA GLU A 240 50.02 -82.34 49.08
C GLU A 240 49.88 -83.74 49.69
N ALA A 241 48.82 -84.48 49.35
CA ALA A 241 48.62 -85.87 49.78
C ALA A 241 49.72 -86.81 49.24
N ARG A 242 50.04 -86.74 47.95
CA ARG A 242 51.16 -87.50 47.36
C ARG A 242 52.51 -87.10 47.93
N GLY A 243 52.70 -85.81 48.21
CA GLY A 243 53.87 -85.30 48.92
C GLY A 243 54.00 -85.92 50.31
N ALA A 244 52.90 -85.96 51.08
CA ALA A 244 52.86 -86.60 52.39
C ALA A 244 53.10 -88.12 52.31
N GLU A 245 52.52 -88.81 51.32
CA GLU A 245 52.77 -90.23 51.07
C GLU A 245 54.23 -90.52 50.71
N LEU A 246 54.85 -89.71 49.85
CA LEU A 246 56.28 -89.84 49.51
C LEU A 246 57.18 -89.62 50.72
N VAL A 247 56.87 -88.64 51.57
CA VAL A 247 57.60 -88.38 52.83
C VAL A 247 57.42 -89.56 53.80
N ALA A 248 56.19 -90.10 53.94
CA ALA A 248 55.94 -91.27 54.76
C ALA A 248 56.67 -92.52 54.23
N ALA A 249 56.65 -92.76 52.91
CA ALA A 249 57.38 -93.85 52.27
C ALA A 249 58.90 -93.70 52.42
N ALA A 250 59.42 -92.46 52.34
CA ALA A 250 60.81 -92.15 52.64
C ALA A 250 61.14 -92.45 54.11
N GLY A 251 60.26 -92.11 55.05
CA GLY A 251 60.40 -92.46 56.47
C GLY A 251 60.39 -93.97 56.73
N VAL A 252 59.51 -94.74 56.08
CA VAL A 252 59.52 -96.22 56.17
C VAL A 252 60.82 -96.80 55.60
N ARG A 253 61.32 -96.21 54.51
CA ARG A 253 62.59 -96.64 53.89
C ARG A 253 63.79 -96.28 54.75
N GLU A 254 63.77 -95.11 55.39
CA GLU A 254 64.73 -94.69 56.40
C GLU A 254 64.72 -95.66 57.58
N GLU A 255 63.56 -95.96 58.15
CA GLU A 255 63.43 -96.95 59.23
C GLU A 255 63.93 -98.34 58.82
N GLY A 256 63.68 -98.74 57.56
CA GLY A 256 64.19 -99.99 57.00
C GLY A 256 65.71 -100.01 56.92
N ILE A 257 66.31 -98.92 56.45
CA ILE A 257 67.76 -98.72 56.43
C ILE A 257 68.30 -98.74 57.86
N VAL A 258 67.69 -98.00 58.80
CA VAL A 258 68.09 -97.96 60.21
C VAL A 258 68.09 -99.35 60.82
N ARG A 259 67.00 -100.12 60.69
CA ARG A 259 66.91 -101.51 61.18
C ARG A 259 67.94 -102.44 60.52
N GLU A 260 68.26 -102.23 59.25
CA GLU A 260 69.29 -103.00 58.54
C GLU A 260 70.70 -102.64 59.02
N THR A 261 71.00 -101.35 59.26
CA THR A 261 72.23 -100.93 59.94
C THR A 261 72.31 -101.44 61.38
N GLU A 262 71.21 -101.46 62.13
CA GLU A 262 71.19 -102.01 63.48
C GLU A 262 71.39 -103.53 63.49
N ARG A 263 70.88 -104.26 62.48
CA ARG A 263 71.14 -105.71 62.31
C ARG A 263 72.61 -105.96 61.99
N LEU A 264 73.18 -105.21 61.05
CA LEU A 264 74.61 -105.27 60.69
C LEU A 264 75.52 -104.93 61.89
N LEU A 265 75.13 -103.94 62.70
CA LEU A 265 75.85 -103.60 63.93
C LEU A 265 75.72 -104.67 65.01
N ARG A 266 74.59 -105.41 65.07
CA ARG A 266 74.41 -106.56 65.98
C ARG A 266 75.25 -107.76 65.53
N GLU A 267 75.23 -108.09 64.24
CA GLU A 267 76.06 -109.16 63.66
C GLU A 267 77.56 -108.88 63.88
N HIS A 268 78.02 -107.64 63.67
CA HIS A 268 79.39 -107.26 63.99
C HIS A 268 79.68 -107.21 65.50
N GLY A 269 78.68 -106.93 66.34
CA GLY A 269 78.81 -107.01 67.80
C GLY A 269 78.99 -108.44 68.30
N GLU A 270 78.29 -109.40 67.70
CA GLU A 270 78.39 -110.83 68.00
C GLU A 270 79.76 -111.40 67.54
N GLU A 271 80.27 -110.99 66.38
CA GLU A 271 81.63 -111.35 65.92
C GLU A 271 82.73 -110.79 66.86
N TRP A 272 82.55 -109.58 67.40
CA TRP A 272 83.51 -108.97 68.33
C TRP A 272 83.47 -109.60 69.74
N GLU A 273 82.31 -110.06 70.22
CA GLU A 273 82.22 -110.80 71.49
C GLU A 273 82.83 -112.21 71.37
N GLU A 274 82.67 -112.89 70.24
CA GLU A 274 83.27 -114.21 70.01
C GLU A 274 84.81 -114.13 69.97
N VAL A 275 85.36 -113.10 69.32
CA VAL A 275 86.82 -112.80 69.31
C VAL A 275 87.32 -112.38 70.71
N ARG A 276 86.51 -111.65 71.48
CA ARG A 276 86.86 -111.23 72.86
C ARG A 276 86.88 -112.41 73.83
N ALA A 277 85.92 -113.34 73.72
CA ALA A 277 85.88 -114.57 74.52
C ALA A 277 87.07 -115.49 74.19
N HIS A 278 87.49 -115.58 72.92
CA HIS A 278 88.69 -116.32 72.52
C HIS A 278 89.97 -115.70 73.09
N MET A 279 90.07 -114.37 73.12
CA MET A 279 91.17 -113.60 73.73
C MET A 279 91.18 -113.62 75.27
N GLU A 280 90.04 -113.86 75.93
CA GLU A 280 89.95 -114.03 77.38
C GLU A 280 90.33 -115.45 77.81
N HIS A 281 89.98 -116.46 76.99
CA HIS A 281 90.41 -117.84 77.16
C HIS A 281 91.95 -118.00 77.04
N VAL A 282 92.58 -117.33 76.07
CA VAL A 282 94.05 -117.33 75.93
C VAL A 282 94.74 -116.55 77.06
N ARG A 283 94.12 -115.48 77.59
CA ARG A 283 94.63 -114.73 78.76
C ARG A 283 94.55 -115.53 80.06
N SER A 284 93.48 -116.32 80.25
CA SER A 284 93.31 -117.20 81.40
C SER A 284 94.34 -118.35 81.41
N ILE A 285 94.67 -118.88 80.23
CA ILE A 285 95.71 -119.93 80.08
C ILE A 285 97.13 -119.37 80.32
N LEU A 286 97.41 -118.11 79.97
CA LEU A 286 98.71 -117.48 80.21
C LEU A 286 98.87 -116.89 81.62
N ALA A 287 97.79 -116.53 82.33
CA ALA A 287 97.83 -116.02 83.70
C ALA A 287 98.00 -117.12 84.77
N ALA A 288 97.73 -118.39 84.44
CA ALA A 288 97.94 -119.52 85.34
C ALA A 288 99.37 -120.11 85.30
N LEU A 289 100.25 -119.65 84.41
CA LEU A 289 101.63 -120.14 84.28
C LEU A 289 102.71 -119.26 84.93
N THR A 290 102.40 -118.04 85.39
CA THR A 290 103.30 -117.20 86.22
C THR A 290 102.50 -116.03 86.82
N GLY A 291 102.38 -115.75 88.13
CA GLY A 291 103.11 -116.22 89.29
C GLY A 291 102.42 -115.75 90.59
N ARG A 292 102.22 -116.72 91.50
CA ARG A 292 102.45 -116.62 92.94
C ARG A 292 103.56 -117.65 93.21
N VAL A 293 104.80 -117.39 93.61
CA VAL A 293 105.51 -116.18 94.08
C VAL A 293 104.69 -114.90 94.02
N SER A 294 103.95 -114.74 95.10
CA SER A 294 103.26 -113.54 95.58
C SER A 294 101.78 -113.40 95.21
#